data_AF-A0A7W1JFH6-F1
#
_entry.id   AF-A0A7W1JFH6-F1
#
_cell.length_a   1.000
_cell.length_b   1.000
_cell.length_c   1.000
_cell.angle_alpha   90.00
_cell.angle_beta   90.00
_cell.angle_gamma   90.00
#
_symmetry.space_group_name_H-M   'P 1'
#
loop_
_entity.id
_entity.type
_entity.pdbx_description
1 polymer ?
#
loop_
_entity_poly.entity_id
_entity_poly.type
_entity_poly.pdbx_seq_one_letter_code
_entity_poly.pdbx_strand_id
1 'polypeptide(L)'
;MTELNQENLRSVYSEVCKSYHAIADFRAKLLALLPIASGAGGLLILAEKDTVKDFLGPIGVFGAAVTLGLFVYELRGIQRCKALIKTGKDIETVMGVADGQFGSRPKSNAGGLISAETAGWIVYLTVLAAWCYLAAVGFIG
;
A
#
# COMPACT_ATOMS: atom_id res chain seq x y z
N MET A 1 -22.86 33.68 -0.66
CA MET A 1 -22.46 32.30 -1.01
C MET A 1 -23.66 31.43 -0.66
N THR A 2 -24.34 30.87 -1.66
CA THR A 2 -25.64 30.18 -1.53
C THR A 2 -25.51 28.86 -0.78
N GLU A 3 -26.54 28.44 -0.03
CA GLU A 3 -26.55 27.18 0.73
C GLU A 3 -26.24 25.95 -0.13
N LEU A 4 -26.70 25.95 -1.40
CA LEU A 4 -26.38 24.93 -2.41
C LEU A 4 -24.87 24.76 -2.63
N ASN A 5 -24.11 25.85 -2.56
CA ASN A 5 -22.66 25.83 -2.74
C ASN A 5 -21.96 25.20 -1.53
N GLN A 6 -22.51 25.39 -0.32
CA GLN A 6 -21.99 24.81 0.90
C GLN A 6 -22.30 23.31 0.99
N GLU A 7 -23.48 22.88 0.55
CA GLU A 7 -23.87 21.47 0.49
C GLU A 7 -23.04 20.69 -0.54
N ASN A 8 -22.79 21.28 -1.73
CA ASN A 8 -21.89 20.71 -2.73
C ASN A 8 -20.47 20.55 -2.20
N LEU A 9 -19.93 21.56 -1.51
CA LEU A 9 -18.59 21.49 -0.90
C LEU A 9 -18.49 20.39 0.17
N ARG A 10 -19.52 20.23 1.01
CA ARG A 10 -19.58 19.14 2.01
C ARG A 10 -19.64 17.77 1.34
N SER A 11 -20.40 17.62 0.25
CA SER A 11 -20.50 16.38 -0.51
C SER A 11 -19.14 15.98 -1.12
N VAL A 12 -18.47 16.92 -1.80
CA VAL A 12 -17.14 16.69 -2.35
C VAL A 12 -16.12 16.36 -1.25
N TYR A 13 -16.16 17.07 -0.12
CA TYR A 13 -15.29 16.78 1.02
C TYR A 13 -15.51 15.37 1.58
N SER A 14 -16.77 14.95 1.75
CA SER A 14 -17.12 13.59 2.18
C SER A 14 -16.53 12.53 1.25
N GLU A 15 -16.58 12.78 -0.06
CA GLU A 15 -16.09 11.83 -1.06
C GLU A 15 -14.56 11.76 -1.14
N VAL A 16 -13.88 12.88 -0.86
CA VAL A 16 -12.43 12.89 -0.65
C VAL A 16 -12.05 12.09 0.60
N CYS A 17 -12.78 12.25 1.72
CA CYS A 17 -12.55 11.46 2.94
C CYS A 17 -12.79 9.96 2.70
N LYS A 18 -13.90 9.57 2.04
CA LYS A 18 -14.17 8.17 1.71
C LYS A 18 -13.09 7.58 0.81
N SER A 19 -12.69 8.30 -0.23
CA SER A 19 -11.63 7.86 -1.14
C SER A 19 -10.28 7.71 -0.42
N TYR A 20 -9.97 8.61 0.51
CA TYR A 20 -8.77 8.50 1.35
C TYR A 20 -8.81 7.26 2.25
N HIS A 21 -9.93 7.00 2.93
CA HIS A 21 -10.11 5.80 3.76
C HIS A 21 -10.07 4.51 2.94
N ALA A 22 -10.64 4.50 1.73
CA ALA A 22 -10.56 3.35 0.83
C ALA A 22 -9.11 3.01 0.44
N ILE A 23 -8.27 4.02 0.21
CA ILE A 23 -6.83 3.81 -0.06
C ILE A 23 -6.10 3.23 1.16
N ALA A 24 -6.43 3.71 2.37
CA ALA A 24 -5.85 3.21 3.61
C ALA A 24 -6.26 1.74 3.87
N ASP A 25 -7.54 1.41 3.70
CA ASP A 25 -8.07 0.05 3.84
C ASP A 25 -7.46 -0.91 2.81
N PHE A 26 -7.27 -0.43 1.57
CA PHE A 26 -6.56 -1.19 0.54
C PHE A 26 -5.11 -1.51 0.93
N ARG A 27 -4.35 -0.53 1.48
CA ARG A 27 -2.99 -0.81 2.00
C ARG A 27 -3.00 -1.83 3.13
N ALA A 28 -3.94 -1.73 4.07
CA ALA A 28 -4.07 -2.68 5.17
C ALA A 28 -4.36 -4.10 4.65
N LYS A 29 -5.25 -4.23 3.65
CA LYS A 29 -5.55 -5.52 3.00
C LYS A 29 -4.34 -6.10 2.26
N LEU A 30 -3.58 -5.27 1.54
CA LEU A 30 -2.33 -5.72 0.90
C LEU A 30 -1.31 -6.22 1.93
N LEU A 31 -1.10 -5.47 3.01
CA LEU A 31 -0.20 -5.86 4.10
C LEU A 31 -0.66 -7.12 4.83
N ALA A 32 -1.96 -7.36 4.94
CA ALA A 32 -2.51 -8.58 5.53
C ALA A 32 -2.38 -9.80 4.58
N LEU A 33 -2.46 -9.60 3.27
CA LEU A 33 -2.38 -10.68 2.28
C LEU A 33 -0.93 -11.20 2.11
N LEU A 34 0.07 -10.31 2.24
CA LEU A 34 1.49 -10.63 2.06
C LEU A 34 2.01 -11.76 2.97
N PRO A 35 1.77 -11.73 4.31
CA PRO A 35 2.16 -12.82 5.22
C PRO A 35 1.42 -14.13 4.94
N ILE A 36 0.16 -14.07 4.51
CA ILE A 36 -0.64 -15.26 4.20
C ILE A 36 -0.10 -15.93 2.94
N ALA A 37 0.15 -15.16 1.88
CA ALA A 37 0.71 -15.67 0.64
C ALA A 37 2.12 -16.23 0.84
N SER A 38 2.97 -15.53 1.61
CA SER A 38 4.35 -15.95 1.86
C SER A 38 4.42 -17.15 2.82
N GLY A 39 3.56 -17.19 3.85
CA GLY A 39 3.49 -18.28 4.83
C GLY A 39 2.91 -19.57 4.26
N ALA A 40 1.91 -19.47 3.37
CA ALA A 40 1.37 -20.63 2.65
C ALA A 40 2.41 -21.27 1.73
N GLY A 41 3.24 -20.46 1.06
CA GLY A 41 4.37 -20.96 0.27
C GLY A 41 5.38 -21.73 1.11
N GLY A 42 5.74 -21.22 2.29
CA GLY A 42 6.65 -21.91 3.21
C GLY A 42 6.12 -23.26 3.72
N LEU A 43 4.82 -23.34 4.03
CA LEU A 43 4.17 -24.59 4.46
C LEU A 43 4.10 -25.63 3.33
N LEU A 44 3.83 -25.21 2.10
CA LEU A 44 3.83 -26.10 0.92
C LEU A 44 5.21 -26.70 0.65
N ILE A 45 6.29 -25.90 0.76
CA ILE A 45 7.67 -26.39 0.61
C ILE A 45 8.04 -27.40 1.69
N LEU A 46 7.52 -27.25 2.91
CA LEU A 46 7.74 -28.20 4.01
C LEU A 46 6.96 -29.51 3.84
N ALA A 47 5.80 -29.48 3.17
CA ALA A 47 4.90 -30.62 3.02
C ALA A 47 5.29 -31.58 1.88
N GLU A 48 5.85 -31.08 0.77
CA GLU A 48 6.14 -31.89 -0.41
C GLU A 48 7.59 -31.68 -0.90
N LYS A 49 8.53 -32.46 -0.33
CA LYS A 49 9.98 -32.26 -0.54
C LYS A 49 10.53 -32.65 -1.91
N ASP A 50 9.87 -33.56 -2.64
CA ASP A 50 10.42 -34.10 -3.90
C ASP A 50 9.74 -33.55 -5.16
N THR A 51 8.43 -33.33 -5.16
CA THR A 51 7.71 -32.80 -6.33
C THR A 51 7.82 -31.28 -6.47
N VAL A 52 7.96 -30.54 -5.36
CA VAL A 52 7.89 -29.06 -5.38
C VAL A 52 9.23 -28.44 -5.76
N LYS A 53 10.35 -29.17 -5.64
CA LYS A 53 11.69 -28.67 -6.00
C LYS A 53 11.78 -28.21 -7.44
N ASP A 54 11.21 -28.96 -8.37
CA ASP A 54 11.21 -28.59 -9.79
C ASP A 54 10.36 -27.33 -10.08
N PHE A 55 9.40 -27.02 -9.20
CA PHE A 55 8.54 -25.85 -9.32
C PHE A 55 9.00 -24.67 -8.45
N LEU A 56 10.01 -24.83 -7.59
CA LEU A 56 10.48 -23.78 -6.68
C LEU A 56 10.97 -22.54 -7.45
N GLY A 57 11.66 -22.74 -8.58
CA GLY A 57 12.16 -21.67 -9.45
C GLY A 57 11.02 -20.82 -10.03
N PRO A 58 10.09 -21.44 -10.80
CA PRO A 58 8.90 -20.76 -11.32
C PRO A 58 8.02 -20.09 -10.25
N ILE A 59 7.81 -20.75 -9.10
CA ILE A 59 7.05 -20.20 -7.97
C ILE A 59 7.75 -18.96 -7.41
N GLY A 60 9.08 -19.00 -7.28
CA GLY A 60 9.89 -17.86 -6.87
C GLY A 60 9.76 -16.66 -7.80
N VAL A 61 9.87 -16.88 -9.11
CA VAL A 61 9.71 -15.83 -10.13
C VAL A 61 8.30 -15.25 -10.11
N PHE A 62 7.29 -16.09 -9.98
CA PHE A 62 5.90 -15.65 -9.88
C PHE A 62 5.67 -14.79 -8.63
N GLY A 63 6.13 -15.23 -7.46
CA GLY A 63 6.05 -14.46 -6.22
C GLY A 63 6.79 -13.12 -6.31
N ALA A 64 7.96 -13.08 -6.95
CA ALA A 64 8.71 -11.85 -7.17
C ALA A 64 7.97 -10.88 -8.09
N ALA A 65 7.43 -11.37 -9.22
CA ALA A 65 6.65 -10.56 -10.17
C ALA A 65 5.37 -9.98 -9.54
N VAL A 66 4.65 -10.79 -8.77
CA VAL A 66 3.46 -10.35 -8.02
C VAL A 66 3.85 -9.28 -6.99
N THR A 67 4.90 -9.51 -6.20
CA THR A 67 5.38 -8.55 -5.20
C THR A 67 5.79 -7.21 -5.84
N LEU A 68 6.47 -7.26 -6.99
CA LEU A 68 6.84 -6.06 -7.75
C LEU A 68 5.60 -5.33 -8.29
N GLY A 69 4.61 -6.08 -8.80
CA GLY A 69 3.33 -5.52 -9.25
C GLY A 69 2.56 -4.81 -8.14
N LEU A 70 2.46 -5.42 -6.95
CA LEU A 70 1.87 -4.78 -5.77
C LEU A 70 2.65 -3.53 -5.36
N PHE A 71 3.98 -3.59 -5.36
CA PHE A 71 4.83 -2.47 -5.00
C PHE A 71 4.59 -1.24 -5.91
N VAL A 72 4.53 -1.46 -7.23
CA VAL A 72 4.18 -0.39 -8.19
C VAL A 72 2.76 0.15 -7.95
N TYR A 73 1.81 -0.72 -7.59
CA TYR A 73 0.44 -0.30 -7.30
C TYR A 73 0.36 0.56 -6.02
N GLU A 74 1.12 0.21 -4.98
CA GLU A 74 1.22 1.01 -3.76
C GLU A 74 1.83 2.40 -4.04
N LEU A 75 2.87 2.49 -4.87
CA LEU A 75 3.46 3.76 -5.30
C LEU A 75 2.42 4.67 -5.98
N ARG A 76 1.57 4.12 -6.86
CA ARG A 76 0.46 4.89 -7.46
C ARG A 76 -0.56 5.30 -6.41
N GLY A 77 -0.85 4.44 -5.43
CA GLY A 77 -1.72 4.75 -4.29
C GLY A 77 -1.21 5.93 -3.45
N ILE A 78 0.11 6.00 -3.21
CA ILE A 78 0.76 7.12 -2.51
C ILE A 78 0.57 8.42 -3.30
N GLN A 79 0.79 8.39 -4.62
CA GLN A 79 0.62 9.59 -5.46
C GLN A 79 -0.82 10.11 -5.43
N ARG A 80 -1.81 9.22 -5.57
CA ARG A 80 -3.24 9.59 -5.46
C ARG A 80 -3.58 10.12 -4.08
N CYS A 81 -3.08 9.49 -3.02
CA CYS A 81 -3.26 9.95 -1.65
C CYS A 81 -2.73 11.38 -1.44
N LYS A 82 -1.53 11.68 -1.94
CA LYS A 82 -0.95 13.04 -1.88
C LYS A 82 -1.82 14.06 -2.63
N ALA A 83 -2.34 13.70 -3.81
CA ALA A 83 -3.25 14.55 -4.56
C ALA A 83 -4.55 14.83 -3.79
N LEU A 84 -5.18 13.79 -3.22
CA LEU A 84 -6.40 13.92 -2.41
C LEU A 84 -6.19 14.76 -1.15
N ILE A 85 -5.06 14.61 -0.45
CA ILE A 85 -4.73 15.44 0.72
C ILE A 85 -4.62 16.91 0.33
N LYS A 86 -3.99 17.21 -0.83
CA LYS A 86 -3.89 18.57 -1.33
C LYS A 86 -5.27 19.16 -1.62
N THR A 87 -6.10 18.44 -2.36
CA THR A 87 -7.47 18.85 -2.66
C THR A 87 -8.32 19.03 -1.39
N GLY A 88 -8.19 18.12 -0.41
CA GLY A 88 -8.88 18.23 0.88
C GLY A 88 -8.50 19.50 1.64
N LYS A 89 -7.20 19.84 1.69
CA LYS A 89 -6.73 21.11 2.30
C LYS A 89 -7.28 22.34 1.59
N ASP A 90 -7.31 22.33 0.27
CA ASP A 90 -7.83 23.44 -0.52
C ASP A 90 -9.32 23.65 -0.21
N ILE A 91 -10.10 22.57 -0.11
CA ILE A 91 -11.53 22.61 0.26
C ILE A 91 -11.73 23.08 1.71
N GLU A 92 -10.95 22.57 2.67
CA GLU A 92 -11.00 23.01 4.08
C GLU A 92 -10.73 24.51 4.23
N THR A 93 -9.77 25.03 3.46
CA THR A 93 -9.42 26.46 3.43
C THR A 93 -10.59 27.29 2.90
N VAL A 94 -11.23 26.86 1.80
CA VAL A 94 -12.38 27.56 1.21
C VAL A 94 -13.61 27.51 2.13
N MET A 95 -13.80 26.43 2.88
CA MET A 95 -14.90 26.29 3.84
C MET A 95 -14.65 26.99 5.19
N GLY A 96 -13.46 27.55 5.42
CA GLY A 96 -13.08 28.19 6.69
C GLY A 96 -12.97 27.19 7.85
N VAL A 97 -12.72 25.91 7.58
CA VAL A 97 -12.57 24.88 8.61
C VAL A 97 -11.17 25.01 9.20
N ALA A 98 -11.06 25.57 10.41
CA ALA A 98 -9.78 25.78 11.08
C ALA A 98 -9.11 24.47 11.54
N ASP A 99 -9.89 23.41 11.79
CA ASP A 99 -9.40 22.15 12.39
C ASP A 99 -9.86 20.92 11.57
N GLY A 100 -9.44 20.85 10.32
CA GLY A 100 -9.83 19.81 9.36
C GLY A 100 -8.95 18.54 9.40
N GLN A 101 -9.47 17.42 8.91
CA GLN A 101 -8.77 16.12 8.85
C GLN A 101 -7.44 16.22 8.07
N PHE A 102 -7.37 17.12 7.09
CA PHE A 102 -6.17 17.31 6.26
C PHE A 102 -5.30 18.48 6.73
N GLY A 103 -5.90 19.56 7.25
CA GLY A 103 -5.24 20.76 7.75
C GLY A 103 -4.50 20.57 9.08
N SER A 104 -5.09 19.83 10.02
CA SER A 104 -4.57 19.66 11.39
C SER A 104 -3.73 18.40 11.57
N ARG A 105 -3.43 17.72 10.47
CA ARG A 105 -2.62 16.50 10.51
C ARG A 105 -1.25 16.84 11.10
N PRO A 106 -0.82 16.19 12.19
CA PRO A 106 0.51 16.43 12.76
C PRO A 106 1.52 16.22 11.64
N LYS A 107 2.32 17.26 11.36
CA LYS A 107 3.44 17.15 10.44
C LYS A 107 4.28 15.97 10.94
N SER A 108 4.65 15.05 10.05
CA SER A 108 5.53 13.94 10.44
C SER A 108 6.82 14.56 10.98
N ASN A 109 7.01 14.51 12.30
CA ASN A 109 8.15 15.11 12.99
C ASN A 109 9.47 14.36 12.71
N ALA A 110 9.43 13.33 11.86
CA ALA A 110 10.56 12.48 11.52
C ALA A 110 10.85 12.48 10.01
N GLY A 111 10.73 13.62 9.32
CA GLY A 111 11.35 13.86 8.00
C GLY A 111 11.03 12.85 6.89
N GLY A 112 9.91 12.13 6.96
CA GLY A 112 9.58 11.05 6.03
C GLY A 112 10.21 9.69 6.33
N LEU A 113 11.08 9.57 7.34
CA LEU A 113 11.69 8.29 7.76
C LEU A 113 10.69 7.39 8.50
N ILE A 114 9.87 7.95 9.40
CA ILE A 114 8.73 7.25 10.05
C ILE A 114 7.46 7.65 9.31
N SER A 115 7.42 7.32 8.03
CA SER A 115 6.24 7.47 7.20
C SER A 115 5.77 6.07 6.81
N ALA A 116 4.45 5.86 6.74
CA ALA A 116 3.88 4.57 6.35
C ALA A 116 4.43 4.11 4.99
N GLU A 117 4.86 5.07 4.17
CA GLU A 117 5.57 4.89 2.92
C GLU A 117 6.86 4.10 3.13
N THR A 118 7.80 4.59 3.96
CA THR A 118 9.12 3.95 4.19
C THR A 118 8.99 2.54 4.76
N ALA A 119 8.02 2.31 5.64
CA ALA A 119 7.72 0.97 6.15
C ALA A 119 7.26 0.03 5.03
N GLY A 120 6.42 0.52 4.10
CA GLY A 120 6.04 -0.23 2.90
C GLY A 120 7.25 -0.63 2.07
N TRP A 121 8.15 0.31 1.74
CA TRP A 121 9.37 0.02 0.98
C TRP A 121 10.20 -1.11 1.59
N ILE A 122 10.40 -1.11 2.91
CA ILE A 122 11.18 -2.15 3.61
C ILE A 122 10.51 -3.52 3.46
N VAL A 123 9.19 -3.60 3.70
CA VAL A 123 8.45 -4.87 3.61
C VAL A 123 8.50 -5.42 2.18
N TYR A 124 8.18 -4.60 1.18
CA TYR A 124 8.17 -5.05 -0.22
C TYR A 124 9.56 -5.48 -0.71
N LEU A 125 10.62 -4.75 -0.36
CA LEU A 125 11.98 -5.14 -0.73
C LEU A 125 12.42 -6.43 -0.04
N THR A 126 12.05 -6.63 1.23
CA THR A 126 12.37 -7.85 1.97
C THR A 126 11.66 -9.06 1.38
N VAL A 127 10.36 -8.94 1.07
CA VAL A 127 9.58 -10.01 0.47
C VAL A 127 10.05 -10.31 -0.96
N LEU A 128 10.38 -9.28 -1.74
CA LEU A 128 10.94 -9.45 -3.08
C LEU A 128 12.27 -10.20 -3.03
N ALA A 129 13.16 -9.82 -2.09
CA ALA A 129 14.44 -10.51 -1.90
C ALA A 129 14.25 -11.98 -1.52
N ALA A 130 13.26 -12.30 -0.66
CA ALA A 130 12.93 -13.67 -0.31
C ALA A 130 12.47 -14.50 -1.53
N TRP A 131 11.62 -13.94 -2.39
CA TRP A 131 11.18 -14.62 -3.62
C TRP A 131 12.30 -14.77 -4.66
N CYS A 132 13.16 -13.77 -4.82
CA CYS A 132 14.35 -13.86 -5.66
C CYS A 132 15.30 -14.95 -5.16
N TYR A 133 15.48 -15.07 -3.84
CA TYR A 133 16.27 -16.14 -3.25
C TYR A 133 15.66 -17.52 -3.52
N LEU A 134 14.35 -17.68 -3.33
CA LEU A 134 13.64 -18.93 -3.67
C LEU A 134 13.77 -19.29 -5.15
N ALA A 135 13.65 -18.31 -6.05
CA ALA A 135 13.86 -18.51 -7.47
C ALA A 135 15.29 -18.98 -7.77
N ALA A 136 16.30 -18.33 -7.18
CA ALA A 136 17.70 -18.70 -7.34
C ALA A 136 17.98 -20.13 -6.85
N VAL A 137 17.46 -20.49 -5.67
CA VAL A 137 17.57 -21.85 -5.13
C VAL A 137 16.90 -22.88 -6.05
N GLY A 138 15.73 -22.56 -6.60
CA GLY A 138 15.01 -23.48 -7.49
C GLY A 138 15.61 -23.65 -8.89
N PHE A 139 16.42 -22.71 -9.37
CA PHE A 139 17.10 -22.84 -10.68
C PHE A 139 18.56 -23.32 -10.59
N ILE A 140 19.22 -23.11 -9.45
CA ILE A 140 20.64 -23.41 -9.25
C ILE A 140 20.83 -24.68 -8.40
N GLY A 141 19.86 -25.02 -7.55
CA GLY A 141 19.90 -26.14 -6.62
C GLY A 141 19.37 -27.46 -7.17
#